data_AF-A0A6P7G875-F1
#
_entry.id   AF-A0A6P7G875-F1
#
_cell.length_a   1.000
_cell.length_b   1.000
_cell.length_c   1.000
_cell.angle_alpha   90.00
_cell.angle_beta   90.00
_cell.angle_gamma   90.00
#
_symmetry.space_group_name_H-M   'P 1'
#
loop_
_entity.id
_entity.type
_entity.pdbx_description
1 polymer ?
#
loop_
_entity_poly.entity_id
_entity_poly.type
_entity_poly.pdbx_seq_one_letter_code
_entity_poly.pdbx_strand_id
1 'polypeptide(L)'
;MLQITKNPVYVLILFLFSCIVSSSEDAVSLNPFKQSYVCPPKFIRQGHRCYFFSKEAITWSEALFQCREMHSNLAIIQNRNQDKLIRSFLSKKTLDPLERWLGGVYDWGKMAWKWAAPGKPLAYNGFSKEVNPQDPETLRWHCIIMDPTQQYL
;
A
#
# COMPACT_ATOMS: atom_id res chain seq x y z
N MET A 1 -8.82 23.80 -4.31
CA MET A 1 -8.80 24.96 -3.41
C MET A 1 -8.97 24.43 -1.99
N LEU A 2 -7.86 24.36 -1.25
CA LEU A 2 -7.83 23.94 0.15
C LEU A 2 -8.45 25.04 1.01
N GLN A 3 -9.33 24.69 1.94
CA GLN A 3 -9.65 25.54 3.09
C GLN A 3 -9.45 24.69 4.35
N ILE A 4 -8.28 24.87 4.95
CA ILE A 4 -8.01 24.57 6.36
C ILE A 4 -8.44 25.83 7.12
N THR A 5 -9.45 25.75 7.97
CA THR A 5 -9.76 26.81 8.93
C THR A 5 -9.52 26.33 10.36
N LYS A 6 -8.81 27.20 11.09
CA LYS A 6 -8.17 27.04 12.38
C LYS A 6 -9.19 26.97 13.54
N ASN A 7 -8.82 26.24 14.59
CA ASN A 7 -9.38 26.35 15.97
C ASN A 7 -9.27 27.80 16.50
N PRO A 8 -10.12 28.19 17.47
CA PRO A 8 -9.68 28.15 18.88
C PRO A 8 -10.76 27.72 19.90
N VAL A 9 -10.36 26.77 20.75
CA VAL A 9 -10.54 26.64 22.21
C VAL A 9 -11.53 27.59 22.91
N TYR A 10 -12.60 27.03 23.49
CA TYR A 10 -13.31 27.60 24.65
C TYR A 10 -13.29 26.60 25.80
N VAL A 11 -12.37 26.82 26.73
CA VAL A 11 -12.31 26.14 28.04
C VAL A 11 -13.27 26.88 28.98
N LEU A 12 -14.29 26.18 29.48
CA LEU A 12 -15.07 26.60 30.64
C LEU A 12 -14.97 25.49 31.69
N ILE A 13 -14.04 25.67 32.63
CA ILE A 13 -13.91 24.91 33.87
C ILE A 13 -14.77 25.60 34.92
N LEU A 14 -15.71 24.89 35.54
CA LEU A 14 -16.22 25.21 36.87
C LEU A 14 -16.20 23.95 37.74
N PHE A 15 -15.58 24.11 38.90
CA PHE A 15 -15.16 23.10 39.86
C PHE A 15 -16.31 22.52 40.71
N LEU A 16 -16.04 21.33 41.28
CA LEU A 16 -16.19 20.95 42.70
C LEU A 16 -16.92 19.61 42.86
N PHE A 17 -16.17 18.54 43.14
CA PHE A 17 -16.47 17.65 44.27
C PHE A 17 -15.20 16.90 44.69
N SER A 18 -14.83 17.11 45.95
CA SER A 18 -13.71 16.52 46.64
C SER A 18 -14.06 15.13 47.16
N CYS A 19 -13.34 14.09 46.71
CA CYS A 19 -13.06 12.90 47.50
C CYS A 19 -11.62 12.45 47.16
N ILE A 20 -10.72 12.49 48.16
CA ILE A 20 -9.35 11.98 48.04
C ILE A 20 -9.33 10.50 48.43
N VAL A 21 -8.96 9.67 47.44
CA VAL A 21 -8.01 8.53 47.37
C VAL A 21 -8.02 7.42 48.44
N SER A 22 -8.07 6.17 47.96
CA SER A 22 -7.19 5.08 48.41
C SER A 22 -6.85 4.10 47.25
N SER A 23 -5.57 4.13 46.87
CA SER A 23 -4.72 3.14 46.17
C SER A 23 -5.32 1.85 45.58
N SER A 24 -5.23 1.69 44.25
CA SER A 24 -4.14 0.96 43.57
C SER A 24 -4.35 1.06 42.05
N GLU A 25 -3.84 2.13 41.44
CA GLU A 25 -3.68 2.15 40.00
C GLU A 25 -2.30 1.58 39.71
N ASP A 26 -2.25 0.32 39.28
CA ASP A 26 -1.10 -0.16 38.53
C ASP A 26 -0.95 0.77 37.32
N ALA A 27 0.04 1.66 37.39
CA ALA A 27 0.39 2.54 36.30
C ALA A 27 0.92 1.69 35.15
N VAL A 28 0.01 1.18 34.30
CA VAL A 28 0.38 0.73 32.97
C VAL A 28 0.88 1.98 32.26
N SER A 29 2.21 2.07 32.12
CA SER A 29 2.90 3.07 31.31
C SER A 29 2.44 2.93 29.85
N LEU A 30 1.29 3.53 29.53
CA LEU A 30 0.87 3.78 28.16
C LEU A 30 1.73 4.93 27.66
N ASN A 31 2.90 4.59 27.10
CA ASN A 31 3.71 5.55 26.37
C ASN A 31 2.84 6.13 25.23
N PRO A 32 2.47 7.43 25.28
CA PRO A 32 1.54 8.05 24.33
C PRO A 32 2.13 8.14 22.90
N PHE A 33 3.39 7.72 22.71
CA PHE A 33 4.07 7.66 21.43
C PHE A 33 4.24 6.25 20.86
N LYS A 34 3.63 5.22 21.45
CA LYS A 34 3.54 3.92 20.77
C LYS A 34 2.39 3.93 19.78
N GLN A 35 2.51 4.73 18.72
CA GLN A 35 1.63 4.63 17.55
C GLN A 35 1.79 3.22 16.98
N SER A 36 0.85 2.32 17.30
CA SER A 36 0.74 1.08 16.56
C SER A 36 0.20 1.46 15.18
N TYR A 37 1.04 1.33 14.15
CA TYR A 37 0.57 1.52 12.77
C TYR A 37 -0.31 0.33 12.41
N VAL A 38 -1.61 0.49 12.66
CA VAL A 38 -2.65 -0.48 12.31
C VAL A 38 -3.08 -0.21 10.88
N CYS A 39 -3.15 -1.26 10.06
CA CYS A 39 -3.62 -1.12 8.70
C CYS A 39 -5.12 -0.79 8.67
N PRO A 40 -5.60 -0.03 7.67
CA PRO A 40 -7.02 0.19 7.47
C PRO A 40 -7.80 -1.14 7.35
N PRO A 41 -9.12 -1.14 7.60
CA PRO A 41 -9.94 -2.34 7.42
C PRO A 41 -9.74 -2.97 6.03
N LYS A 42 -9.70 -4.31 5.97
CA LYS A 42 -9.41 -5.12 4.76
C LYS A 42 -7.96 -5.09 4.27
N PHE A 43 -7.10 -4.20 4.78
CA PHE A 43 -5.68 -4.19 4.44
C PHE A 43 -4.88 -5.08 5.40
N ILE A 44 -3.91 -5.79 4.84
CA ILE A 44 -3.03 -6.71 5.56
C ILE A 44 -1.63 -6.09 5.63
N ARG A 45 -1.03 -6.10 6.83
CA ARG A 45 0.34 -5.61 7.03
C ARG A 45 1.34 -6.60 6.44
N GLN A 46 2.19 -6.10 5.57
CA GLN A 46 3.30 -6.84 4.97
C GLN A 46 4.56 -5.94 5.03
N GLY A 47 5.49 -6.27 5.92
CA GLY A 47 6.58 -5.38 6.31
C GLY A 47 6.07 -4.09 6.96
N HIS A 48 6.54 -2.94 6.47
CA HIS A 48 6.15 -1.60 6.95
C HIS A 48 5.01 -0.96 6.14
N ARG A 49 4.27 -1.75 5.36
CA ARG A 49 3.20 -1.26 4.47
C ARG A 49 1.93 -2.10 4.63
N CYS A 50 0.82 -1.50 4.23
CA CYS A 50 -0.50 -2.11 4.23
C CYS A 50 -0.92 -2.39 2.78
N TYR A 51 -1.44 -3.59 2.52
CA TYR A 51 -1.85 -4.01 1.19
C TYR A 51 -3.26 -4.57 1.21
N PHE A 52 -4.03 -4.22 0.20
CA PHE A 52 -5.27 -4.91 -0.13
C PHE A 52 -4.98 -5.88 -1.28
N PHE A 53 -5.39 -7.15 -1.11
CA PHE A 53 -5.18 -8.20 -2.10
C PHE A 53 -6.53 -8.54 -2.74
N SER A 54 -6.85 -7.88 -3.86
CA SER A 54 -8.10 -8.14 -4.60
C SER A 54 -8.16 -9.59 -5.09
N LYS A 55 -9.38 -10.12 -5.25
CA LYS A 55 -9.63 -11.41 -5.91
C LYS A 55 -10.30 -11.25 -7.27
N GLU A 56 -10.62 -10.02 -7.64
CA GLU A 56 -11.41 -9.71 -8.84
C GLU A 56 -10.51 -9.72 -10.08
N ALA A 57 -10.98 -10.37 -11.14
CA ALA A 57 -10.35 -10.35 -12.46
C ALA A 57 -10.91 -9.18 -13.27
N ILE A 58 -10.27 -8.01 -13.14
CA ILE A 58 -10.66 -6.74 -13.78
C ILE A 58 -9.48 -6.16 -14.57
N THR A 59 -9.76 -5.17 -15.41
CA THR A 59 -8.71 -4.46 -16.14
C THR A 59 -7.81 -3.64 -15.21
N TRP A 60 -6.60 -3.32 -15.66
CA TRP A 60 -5.67 -2.49 -14.89
C TRP A 60 -6.26 -1.11 -14.53
N SER A 61 -7.01 -0.49 -15.45
CA SER A 61 -7.66 0.80 -15.23
C SER A 61 -8.76 0.73 -14.16
N GLU A 62 -9.56 -0.33 -14.16
CA GLU A 62 -10.58 -0.56 -13.12
C GLU A 62 -9.92 -0.81 -11.76
N ALA A 63 -8.84 -1.59 -11.71
CA ALA A 63 -8.09 -1.82 -10.47
C ALA A 63 -7.48 -0.52 -9.93
N LEU A 64 -6.95 0.35 -10.81
CA LEU A 64 -6.47 1.67 -10.42
C LEU A 64 -7.59 2.54 -9.83
N PHE A 65 -8.78 2.50 -10.43
CA PHE A 65 -9.95 3.22 -9.95
C PHE A 65 -10.41 2.72 -8.57
N GLN A 66 -10.60 1.41 -8.39
CA GLN A 66 -10.99 0.82 -7.10
C GLN A 66 -9.99 1.14 -5.98
N CYS A 67 -8.67 1.10 -6.27
CA CYS A 67 -7.67 1.51 -5.29
C CYS A 67 -7.87 2.96 -4.82
N ARG A 68 -8.18 3.88 -5.74
CA ARG A 68 -8.43 5.29 -5.42
C ARG A 68 -9.70 5.49 -4.60
N GLU A 69 -10.75 4.73 -4.88
CA GLU A 69 -11.98 4.72 -4.07
C GLU A 69 -11.69 4.27 -2.62
N MET A 70 -10.75 3.36 -2.42
CA MET A 70 -10.25 2.96 -1.09
C MET A 70 -9.22 3.93 -0.50
N HIS A 71 -9.08 5.14 -1.03
CA HIS A 71 -8.07 6.13 -0.64
C HIS A 71 -6.62 5.57 -0.66
N SER A 72 -6.35 4.69 -1.62
CA SER A 72 -5.08 3.99 -1.80
C SER A 72 -4.60 4.08 -3.26
N ASN A 73 -3.52 3.38 -3.59
CA ASN A 73 -3.02 3.26 -4.96
C ASN A 73 -2.67 1.79 -5.22
N LEU A 74 -2.64 1.42 -6.51
CA LEU A 74 -2.03 0.16 -6.92
C LEU A 74 -0.60 0.05 -6.36
N ALA A 75 -0.22 -1.15 -5.95
CA ALA A 75 1.01 -1.37 -5.20
C ALA A 75 2.25 -0.99 -6.02
N ILE A 76 3.20 -0.32 -5.34
CA ILE A 76 4.54 -0.03 -5.85
C ILE A 76 5.52 -0.96 -5.16
N ILE A 77 6.30 -1.69 -5.95
CA ILE A 77 7.38 -2.54 -5.46
C ILE A 77 8.71 -1.80 -5.63
N GLN A 78 9.37 -1.51 -4.51
CA GLN A 78 10.54 -0.65 -4.47
C GLN A 78 11.86 -1.42 -4.50
N ASN A 79 11.85 -2.68 -4.09
CA ASN A 79 13.05 -3.51 -4.00
C ASN A 79 12.69 -5.00 -3.94
N ARG A 80 13.73 -5.83 -4.11
CA ARG A 80 13.66 -7.29 -4.09
C ARG A 80 13.07 -7.86 -2.79
N ASN A 81 13.31 -7.22 -1.64
CA ASN A 81 12.79 -7.72 -0.37
C ASN A 81 11.27 -7.56 -0.29
N GLN A 82 10.74 -6.42 -0.74
CA GLN A 82 9.31 -6.19 -0.82
C GLN A 82 8.64 -7.14 -1.81
N ASP A 83 9.26 -7.36 -2.98
CA ASP A 83 8.77 -8.33 -3.98
C ASP A 83 8.66 -9.75 -3.39
N LYS A 84 9.77 -10.26 -2.82
CA LYS A 84 9.81 -11.58 -2.17
C LYS A 84 8.77 -11.72 -1.06
N LEU A 85 8.61 -10.70 -0.24
CA LEU A 85 7.69 -10.72 0.89
C LEU A 85 6.24 -10.82 0.42
N ILE A 86 5.85 -10.06 -0.61
CA ILE A 86 4.49 -10.10 -1.16
C ILE A 86 4.23 -11.42 -1.89
N ARG A 87 5.18 -11.90 -2.70
CA ARG A 87 5.08 -13.22 -3.36
C ARG A 87 4.90 -14.32 -2.33
N SER A 88 5.77 -14.37 -1.32
CA SER A 88 5.69 -15.36 -0.25
C SER A 88 4.34 -15.34 0.49
N PHE A 89 3.78 -14.16 0.71
CA PHE A 89 2.44 -14.03 1.28
C PHE A 89 1.37 -14.63 0.36
N LEU A 90 1.40 -14.29 -0.94
CA LEU A 90 0.45 -14.75 -1.94
C LEU A 90 0.59 -16.23 -2.30
N SER A 91 1.76 -16.84 -2.14
CA SER A 91 1.98 -18.28 -2.37
C SER A 91 1.50 -19.18 -1.23
N LYS A 92 0.91 -18.63 -0.15
CA LYS A 92 0.35 -19.42 0.94
C LYS A 92 -0.82 -20.27 0.44
N LYS A 93 -0.86 -21.54 0.82
CA LYS A 93 -1.92 -22.50 0.44
C LYS A 93 -3.35 -22.05 0.78
N THR A 94 -3.49 -21.11 1.71
CA THR A 94 -4.78 -20.54 2.13
C THR A 94 -5.28 -19.43 1.19
N LEU A 95 -4.50 -19.03 0.20
CA LEU A 95 -4.82 -17.99 -0.77
C LEU A 95 -4.82 -18.57 -2.18
N ASP A 96 -5.67 -18.02 -3.02
CA ASP A 96 -5.70 -18.34 -4.44
C ASP A 96 -4.45 -17.74 -5.11
N PRO A 97 -3.65 -18.53 -5.86
CA PRO A 97 -2.40 -18.11 -6.49
C PRO A 97 -2.64 -17.26 -7.75
N LEU A 98 -3.57 -16.32 -7.64
CA LEU A 98 -3.98 -15.42 -8.71
C LEU A 98 -2.89 -14.36 -8.95
N GLU A 99 -2.83 -13.81 -10.16
CA GLU A 99 -2.00 -12.65 -10.48
C GLU A 99 -2.56 -11.37 -9.85
N ARG A 100 -1.72 -10.37 -9.63
CA ARG A 100 -2.14 -9.05 -9.13
C ARG A 100 -1.60 -7.93 -10.00
N TRP A 101 -2.47 -6.98 -10.37
CA TRP A 101 -2.02 -5.72 -10.95
C TRP A 101 -1.14 -4.94 -9.96
N LEU A 102 -0.04 -4.41 -10.48
CA LEU A 102 0.80 -3.42 -9.81
C LEU A 102 0.60 -2.05 -10.46
N GLY A 103 1.07 -0.99 -9.80
CA GLY A 103 0.88 0.37 -10.30
C GLY A 103 1.73 0.75 -11.53
N GLY A 104 2.47 -0.19 -12.11
CA GLY A 104 3.42 0.09 -13.18
C GLY A 104 2.76 0.10 -14.55
N VAL A 105 3.15 1.08 -15.38
CA VAL A 105 2.66 1.26 -16.74
C VAL A 105 3.81 1.73 -17.63
N TYR A 106 3.82 1.29 -18.89
CA TYR A 106 4.80 1.76 -19.86
C TYR A 106 4.40 3.15 -20.39
N ASP A 107 5.31 4.12 -20.30
CA ASP A 107 5.17 5.44 -20.89
C ASP A 107 5.80 5.44 -22.27
N TRP A 108 4.99 5.22 -23.31
CA TRP A 108 5.44 5.22 -24.71
C TRP A 108 6.09 6.54 -25.12
N GLY A 109 5.59 7.69 -24.63
CA GLY A 109 6.17 8.99 -24.97
C GLY A 109 7.59 9.20 -24.42
N LYS A 110 7.96 8.43 -23.38
CA LYS A 110 9.28 8.46 -22.75
C LYS A 110 10.08 7.17 -22.95
N MET A 111 9.50 6.19 -23.65
CA MET A 111 10.07 4.86 -23.87
C MET A 111 10.53 4.20 -22.56
N ALA A 112 9.78 4.39 -21.47
CA ALA A 112 10.22 3.99 -20.13
C ALA A 112 9.06 3.57 -19.22
N TRP A 113 9.35 2.64 -18.31
CA TRP A 113 8.41 2.24 -17.26
C TRP A 113 8.31 3.28 -16.14
N LYS A 114 7.08 3.53 -15.68
CA LYS A 114 6.79 4.39 -14.53
C LYS A 114 5.69 3.82 -13.66
N TRP A 115 5.64 4.29 -12.42
CA TRP A 115 4.49 4.08 -11.53
C TRP A 115 3.40 5.09 -11.88
N ALA A 116 2.17 4.65 -12.16
CA ALA A 116 1.05 5.52 -12.52
C ALA A 116 0.73 6.59 -11.47
N ALA A 117 0.92 6.26 -10.19
CA ALA A 117 0.95 7.21 -9.09
C ALA A 117 2.10 6.81 -8.16
N PRO A 118 3.10 7.68 -7.94
CA PRO A 118 3.11 9.12 -8.19
C PRO A 118 3.69 9.60 -9.53
N GLY A 119 3.92 8.72 -10.52
CA GLY A 119 4.57 9.10 -11.79
C GLY A 119 6.09 8.91 -11.81
N LYS A 120 6.67 8.30 -10.76
CA LYS A 120 8.12 8.08 -10.65
C LYS A 120 8.59 6.96 -11.59
N PRO A 121 9.82 7.05 -12.13
CA PRO A 121 10.42 5.95 -12.89
C PRO A 121 10.49 4.64 -12.09
N LEU A 122 10.47 3.53 -12.80
CA LEU A 122 10.65 2.20 -12.22
C LEU A 122 12.12 1.99 -11.82
N ALA A 123 12.44 2.12 -10.52
CA ALA A 123 13.80 1.93 -10.01
C ALA A 123 14.18 0.46 -9.80
N TYR A 124 13.21 -0.36 -9.39
CA TYR A 124 13.37 -1.81 -9.24
C TYR A 124 12.56 -2.50 -10.33
N ASN A 125 13.23 -3.32 -11.13
CA ASN A 125 12.58 -4.22 -12.08
C ASN A 125 12.75 -5.67 -11.62
N GLY A 126 11.66 -6.42 -11.69
CA GLY A 126 11.59 -7.85 -11.40
C GLY A 126 10.84 -8.57 -12.52
N PHE A 127 11.07 -8.15 -13.77
CA PHE A 127 10.40 -8.70 -14.94
C PHE A 127 10.91 -10.11 -15.23
N SER A 128 10.05 -10.94 -15.84
CA SER A 128 10.46 -12.26 -16.32
C SER A 128 11.50 -12.13 -17.44
N LYS A 129 12.33 -13.16 -17.62
CA LYS A 129 13.33 -13.21 -18.70
C LYS A 129 12.69 -13.26 -20.10
N GLU A 130 11.41 -13.61 -20.17
CA GLU A 130 10.64 -13.75 -21.40
C GLU A 130 10.25 -12.39 -21.99
N VAL A 131 10.16 -11.34 -21.15
CA VAL A 131 9.84 -9.99 -21.60
C VAL A 131 11.14 -9.23 -21.82
N ASN A 132 11.29 -8.62 -23.00
CA ASN A 132 12.29 -7.57 -23.21
C ASN A 132 11.70 -6.23 -22.76
N PRO A 133 12.05 -5.71 -21.57
CA PRO A 133 11.43 -4.51 -21.04
C PRO A 133 11.89 -3.22 -21.74
N GLN A 134 12.76 -3.32 -22.75
CA GLN A 134 13.23 -2.21 -23.57
C GLN A 134 12.69 -2.22 -25.00
N ASP A 135 11.93 -3.23 -25.44
CA ASP A 135 11.35 -3.25 -26.78
C ASP A 135 10.05 -2.41 -26.82
N PRO A 136 10.04 -1.22 -27.41
CA PRO A 136 8.91 -0.31 -27.27
C PRO A 136 7.65 -0.84 -27.95
N GLU A 137 7.79 -1.40 -29.17
CA GLU A 137 6.65 -1.80 -30.02
C GLU A 137 5.78 -2.84 -29.32
N THR A 138 6.43 -3.76 -28.60
CA THR A 138 5.72 -4.73 -27.79
C THR A 138 5.12 -4.12 -26.53
N LEU A 139 5.63 -3.00 -26.01
CA LEU A 139 5.28 -2.44 -24.70
C LEU A 139 4.21 -1.33 -24.69
N ARG A 140 3.78 -0.82 -25.84
CA ARG A 140 2.90 0.37 -25.99
C ARG A 140 1.60 0.37 -25.15
N TRP A 141 1.13 -0.80 -24.70
CA TRP A 141 -0.09 -0.95 -23.88
C TRP A 141 0.11 -1.84 -22.64
N HIS A 142 1.36 -2.03 -22.21
CA HIS A 142 1.66 -2.95 -21.12
C HIS A 142 1.57 -2.30 -19.75
N CYS A 143 0.97 -3.05 -18.83
CA CYS A 143 0.88 -2.77 -17.40
C CYS A 143 1.54 -3.91 -16.62
N ILE A 144 2.04 -3.63 -15.42
CA ILE A 144 2.78 -4.61 -14.64
C ILE A 144 1.82 -5.50 -13.84
N ILE A 145 1.99 -6.82 -13.96
CA ILE A 145 1.43 -7.82 -13.05
C ILE A 145 2.50 -8.42 -12.15
N MET A 146 2.06 -8.95 -11.02
CA MET A 146 2.81 -9.89 -10.19
C MET A 146 2.11 -11.24 -10.23
N ASP A 147 2.77 -12.25 -10.78
CA ASP A 147 2.38 -13.66 -10.66
C ASP A 147 3.08 -14.29 -9.45
N PRO A 148 2.38 -14.69 -8.37
CA PRO A 148 2.99 -15.26 -7.17
C PRO A 148 3.55 -16.68 -7.34
N THR A 149 3.29 -17.34 -8.47
CA THR A 149 3.83 -18.68 -8.80
C THR A 149 5.22 -18.61 -9.44
N GLN A 150 5.57 -17.46 -10.03
CA GLN A 150 6.87 -17.25 -10.63
C GLN A 150 7.91 -16.87 -9.57
N GLN A 151 8.96 -17.69 -9.46
CA GLN A 151 10.16 -17.36 -8.69
C GLN A 151 11.21 -16.78 -9.64
N TYR A 152 11.32 -15.45 -9.67
CA TYR A 152 12.41 -14.79 -10.38
C TYR A 152 13.69 -14.95 -9.55
N LEU A 153 14.54 -15.91 -9.95
CA LEU A 153 15.84 -16.20 -9.35
C LEU A 153 16.77 -14.99 -9.45
#